data_AF-A0A1I8CX65-F1
#
_entry.id   AF-A0A1I8CX65-F1
#
_cell.length_a   1.000
_cell.length_b   1.000
_cell.length_c   1.000
_cell.angle_alpha   90.00
_cell.angle_beta   90.00
_cell.angle_gamma   90.00
#
_symmetry.space_group_name_H-M   'P 1'
#
loop_
_entity.id
_entity.type
_entity.pdbx_description
1 polymer ?
#
loop_
_entity_poly.entity_id
_entity_poly.type
_entity_poly.pdbx_seq_one_letter_code
_entity_poly.pdbx_strand_id
1 'polypeptide(L)'
;MALALNIYTVLLFIIDLFSTILYVLLLIFLIKMLATKNSKITKHFFSLFVMNGLFNLLFVFEEYLTFRIPRMKLFQTFYLIVLPSMNLPGKILALNRSLEMLLSLFSVNIAFNRFSSIYWPMYYSVLWSNFKLFMLMMWPFTICIPYFLYLMQFFVTLELDSSIEMLNFVTPNTTVAEEIINISKQEIMLTKFSITNFAVALCIAFINILIIFAEMHNLNILYEICIFLFFITKSVFTFFAPYTLLILSNEIRMKFFTFIGFKQTQIDKSSVNTVKSVII
;
A
#
# COMPACT_ATOMS: atom_id res chain seq x y z
N MET A 1 -2.15 -30.09 -7.68
CA MET A 1 -2.49 -28.68 -7.41
C MET A 1 -1.57 -28.06 -6.37
N ALA A 2 -1.38 -28.69 -5.20
CA ALA A 2 -0.46 -28.24 -4.14
C ALA A 2 0.97 -27.83 -4.60
N LEU A 3 1.60 -28.60 -5.50
CA LEU A 3 2.93 -28.23 -6.04
C LEU A 3 2.91 -26.90 -6.82
N ALA A 4 1.87 -26.66 -7.63
CA ALA A 4 1.75 -25.42 -8.41
C ALA A 4 1.49 -24.21 -7.50
N LEU A 5 0.65 -24.39 -6.48
CA LEU A 5 0.40 -23.38 -5.45
C LEU A 5 1.70 -23.01 -4.71
N ASN A 6 2.49 -24.01 -4.31
CA ASN A 6 3.76 -23.79 -3.63
C ASN A 6 4.78 -23.06 -4.51
N ILE A 7 4.95 -23.46 -5.77
CA ILE A 7 5.84 -22.78 -6.73
C ILE A 7 5.44 -21.31 -6.87
N TYR A 8 4.13 -21.06 -6.98
CA TYR A 8 3.60 -19.72 -7.10
C TYR A 8 3.82 -18.87 -5.84
N THR A 9 3.59 -19.42 -4.65
CA THR A 9 3.84 -18.72 -3.38
C THR A 9 5.31 -18.34 -3.24
N VAL A 10 6.24 -19.20 -3.67
CA VAL A 10 7.68 -18.89 -3.72
C VAL A 10 7.97 -17.78 -4.72
N LEU A 11 7.37 -17.81 -5.91
CA LEU A 11 7.54 -16.76 -6.92
C LEU A 11 7.05 -15.40 -6.40
N LEU A 12 5.84 -15.35 -5.81
CA LEU A 12 5.31 -14.14 -5.20
C LEU A 12 6.23 -13.60 -4.12
N PHE A 13 6.74 -14.47 -3.25
CA PHE A 13 7.69 -14.07 -2.21
C PHE A 13 8.93 -13.39 -2.78
N ILE A 14 9.50 -13.93 -3.87
CA ILE A 14 10.65 -13.34 -4.54
C ILE A 14 10.31 -11.96 -5.12
N ILE A 15 9.15 -11.84 -5.78
CA ILE A 15 8.67 -10.56 -6.34
C ILE A 15 8.46 -9.53 -5.25
N ASP A 16 7.85 -9.93 -4.14
CA ASP A 16 7.51 -9.04 -3.05
C ASP A 16 8.76 -8.64 -2.24
N LEU A 17 9.74 -9.52 -2.10
CA LEU A 17 11.05 -9.21 -1.55
C LEU A 17 11.77 -8.15 -2.39
N PHE A 18 11.82 -8.35 -3.71
CA PHE A 18 12.42 -7.39 -4.64
C PHE A 18 11.70 -6.04 -4.60
N SER A 19 10.37 -6.06 -4.61
CA SER A 19 9.53 -4.87 -4.49
C SER A 19 9.75 -4.13 -3.16
N THR A 20 9.98 -4.86 -2.07
CA THR A 20 10.28 -4.27 -0.75
C THR A 20 11.65 -3.61 -0.75
N ILE A 21 12.68 -4.24 -1.35
CA ILE A 21 14.02 -3.64 -1.49
C ILE A 21 13.95 -2.33 -2.29
N LEU A 22 13.30 -2.34 -3.44
CA LEU A 22 13.09 -1.13 -4.25
C LEU A 22 12.34 -0.05 -3.48
N TYR A 23 11.36 -0.46 -2.67
CA TYR A 23 10.60 0.49 -1.87
C TYR A 23 11.44 1.13 -0.76
N VAL A 24 12.27 0.35 -0.06
CA VAL A 24 13.23 0.86 0.93
C VAL A 24 14.19 1.85 0.26
N LEU A 25 14.72 1.53 -0.92
CA LEU A 25 15.58 2.44 -1.68
C LEU A 25 14.85 3.74 -2.05
N LEU A 26 13.59 3.67 -2.46
CA LEU A 26 12.75 4.84 -2.72
C LEU A 26 12.58 5.69 -1.46
N LEU A 27 12.33 5.07 -0.32
CA LEU A 27 12.16 5.78 0.95
C LEU A 27 13.45 6.47 1.38
N ILE A 28 14.60 5.80 1.26
CA ILE A 28 15.94 6.39 1.51
C ILE A 28 16.15 7.60 0.60
N PHE A 29 15.81 7.47 -0.69
CA PHE A 29 15.89 8.58 -1.64
C PHE A 29 15.00 9.77 -1.22
N LEU A 30 13.75 9.51 -0.82
CA LEU A 30 12.82 10.56 -0.38
C LEU A 30 13.31 11.24 0.92
N ILE A 31 13.87 10.49 1.86
CA ILE A 31 14.49 11.02 3.08
C ILE A 31 15.69 11.92 2.72
N LYS A 32 16.55 11.48 1.79
CA LYS A 32 17.67 12.29 1.31
C LYS A 32 17.18 13.58 0.65
N MET A 33 16.12 13.50 -0.17
CA MET A 33 15.50 14.67 -0.80
C MET A 33 14.92 15.64 0.22
N LEU A 34 14.31 15.13 1.30
CA LEU A 34 13.80 15.93 2.42
C LEU A 34 14.93 16.69 3.14
N ALA A 35 16.09 16.04 3.32
CA ALA A 35 17.26 16.65 3.95
C ALA A 35 17.90 17.73 3.06
N THR A 36 17.93 17.55 1.74
CA THR A 36 18.47 18.54 0.81
C THR A 36 17.57 19.78 0.72
N LYS A 37 18.14 20.99 0.90
CA LYS A 37 17.45 22.27 0.69
C LYS A 37 17.28 22.55 -0.82
N ASN A 38 16.41 21.80 -1.49
CA ASN A 38 16.00 22.12 -2.86
C ASN A 38 14.94 23.24 -2.83
N SER A 39 15.12 24.28 -3.66
CA SER A 39 14.24 25.47 -3.66
C SER A 39 12.89 25.26 -4.35
N LYS A 40 12.76 24.23 -5.20
CA LYS A 40 11.57 24.06 -6.07
C LYS A 40 10.43 23.23 -5.47
N ILE A 41 10.72 22.29 -4.56
CA ILE A 41 9.70 21.42 -3.96
C ILE A 41 9.69 21.65 -2.45
N THR A 42 8.51 21.92 -1.90
CA THR A 42 8.35 22.19 -0.47
C THR A 42 8.73 20.96 0.36
N LYS A 43 9.53 21.15 1.41
CA LYS A 43 9.91 20.06 2.34
C LYS A 43 8.70 19.33 2.93
N HIS A 44 7.60 20.05 3.13
CA HIS A 44 6.35 19.53 3.65
C HIS A 44 5.75 18.42 2.77
N PHE A 45 5.88 18.55 1.45
CA PHE A 45 5.45 17.51 0.51
C PHE A 45 6.20 16.20 0.78
N PHE A 46 7.54 16.25 0.84
CA PHE A 46 8.34 15.05 1.10
C PHE A 46 8.07 14.44 2.48
N SER A 47 7.82 15.26 3.51
CA SER A 47 7.52 14.77 4.85
C SER A 47 6.28 13.86 4.88
N LEU A 48 5.22 14.21 4.14
CA LEU A 48 4.00 13.40 4.03
C LEU A 48 4.30 12.02 3.42
N PHE A 49 5.03 12.01 2.30
CA PHE A 49 5.37 10.76 1.61
C PHE A 49 6.34 9.89 2.40
N VAL A 50 7.29 10.49 3.12
CA VAL A 50 8.21 9.75 3.98
C VAL A 50 7.45 9.10 5.14
N MET A 51 6.57 9.85 5.81
CA MET A 51 5.78 9.29 6.93
C MET A 51 4.81 8.20 6.47
N ASN A 52 4.04 8.45 5.40
CA ASN A 52 3.21 7.41 4.79
C ASN A 52 4.05 6.20 4.36
N GLY A 53 5.25 6.46 3.86
CA GLY A 53 6.15 5.40 3.42
C GLY A 53 6.71 4.53 4.55
N LEU A 54 7.00 5.14 5.70
CA LEU A 54 7.39 4.41 6.91
C LEU A 54 6.25 3.51 7.41
N PHE A 55 5.01 4.00 7.44
CA PHE A 55 3.87 3.18 7.84
C PHE A 55 3.56 2.06 6.85
N ASN A 56 3.75 2.30 5.54
CA ASN A 56 3.60 1.24 4.55
C ASN A 56 4.65 0.15 4.78
N LEU A 57 5.89 0.51 5.09
CA LEU A 57 6.95 -0.46 5.39
C LEU A 57 6.62 -1.24 6.67
N LEU A 58 6.12 -0.56 7.71
CA LEU A 58 5.66 -1.22 8.94
C LEU A 58 4.51 -2.21 8.67
N PHE A 59 3.54 -1.81 7.85
CA PHE A 59 2.45 -2.69 7.42
C PHE A 59 2.95 -3.89 6.61
N VAL A 60 3.87 -3.69 5.65
CA VAL A 60 4.46 -4.81 4.90
C VAL A 60 5.16 -5.76 5.87
N PHE A 61 6.00 -5.25 6.77
CA PHE A 61 6.69 -6.08 7.75
C PHE A 61 5.72 -6.90 8.62
N GLU A 62 4.68 -6.25 9.13
CA GLU A 62 3.65 -6.90 9.94
C GLU A 62 2.86 -7.94 9.12
N GLU A 63 2.46 -7.63 7.88
CA GLU A 63 1.78 -8.59 6.99
C GLU A 63 2.66 -9.83 6.72
N TYR A 64 3.97 -9.64 6.60
CA TYR A 64 4.91 -10.74 6.41
C TYR A 64 4.96 -11.68 7.62
N LEU A 65 5.08 -11.11 8.82
CA LEU A 65 5.07 -11.88 10.06
C LEU A 65 3.73 -12.58 10.28
N THR A 66 2.63 -11.90 10.02
CA THR A 66 1.30 -12.36 10.44
C THR A 66 0.66 -13.29 9.44
N PHE A 67 0.90 -13.11 8.14
CA PHE A 67 0.20 -13.87 7.10
C PHE A 67 1.15 -14.60 6.16
N ARG A 68 2.19 -13.95 5.65
CA ARG A 68 2.98 -14.52 4.54
C ARG A 68 3.86 -15.68 5.00
N ILE A 69 4.59 -15.53 6.11
CA ILE A 69 5.45 -16.59 6.67
C ILE A 69 4.63 -17.79 7.14
N PRO A 70 3.53 -17.64 7.93
CA PRO A 70 2.67 -18.75 8.32
C PRO A 70 2.11 -19.55 7.15
N ARG A 71 1.69 -18.85 6.08
CA ARG A 71 1.14 -19.49 4.87
C ARG A 71 2.16 -20.33 4.10
N MET A 72 3.45 -20.01 4.24
CA MET A 72 4.54 -20.86 3.74
C MET A 72 4.85 -22.05 4.64
N LYS A 73 4.09 -22.26 5.72
CA LYS A 73 4.33 -23.28 6.74
C LYS A 73 5.70 -23.15 7.41
N LEU A 74 6.27 -21.95 7.40
CA LEU A 74 7.52 -21.66 8.11
C LEU A 74 7.20 -21.38 9.58
N PHE A 75 7.99 -21.97 10.49
CA PHE A 75 7.84 -21.81 11.93
C PHE A 75 6.47 -22.24 12.49
N GLN A 76 5.89 -23.35 12.00
CA GLN A 76 4.58 -23.84 12.46
C GLN A 76 4.43 -23.94 13.99
N THR A 77 5.44 -24.47 14.68
CA THR A 77 5.45 -24.57 16.15
C THR A 77 5.30 -23.20 16.82
N PHE A 78 5.93 -22.17 16.26
CA PHE A 78 5.78 -20.81 16.76
C PHE A 78 4.34 -20.32 16.57
N TYR A 79 3.76 -20.44 15.37
CA TYR A 79 2.42 -19.90 15.09
C TYR A 79 1.26 -20.70 15.71
N LEU A 80 1.41 -22.01 15.89
CA LEU A 80 0.34 -22.87 16.43
C LEU A 80 0.39 -23.05 17.95
N ILE A 81 1.57 -22.95 18.57
CA ILE A 81 1.74 -23.24 20.01
C ILE A 81 2.20 -21.99 20.75
N VAL A 82 3.33 -21.40 20.33
CA VAL A 82 3.95 -20.29 21.07
C VAL A 82 3.09 -19.02 20.98
N LEU A 83 2.68 -18.64 19.77
CA LEU A 83 1.96 -17.39 19.54
C LEU A 83 0.59 -17.37 20.23
N PRO A 84 -0.25 -18.42 20.14
CA PRO A 84 -1.51 -18.47 20.89
C PRO A 84 -1.31 -18.50 22.41
N SER A 85 -0.27 -19.17 22.91
CA SER A 85 0.04 -19.19 24.35
C SER A 85 0.35 -17.81 24.93
N MET A 86 0.79 -16.86 24.10
CA MET A 86 1.07 -15.48 24.49
C MET A 86 -0.17 -14.56 24.43
N ASN A 87 -1.33 -15.06 23.99
CA ASN A 87 -2.53 -14.25 23.73
C ASN A 87 -2.25 -13.03 22.83
N LEU A 88 -1.41 -13.25 21.81
CA LEU A 88 -1.02 -12.26 20.80
C LEU A 88 -1.79 -12.32 19.47
N PRO A 89 -2.38 -13.44 19.01
CA PRO A 89 -2.98 -13.51 17.67
C PRO A 89 -4.02 -12.40 17.41
N GLY A 90 -4.96 -12.20 18.34
CA GLY A 90 -5.95 -11.12 18.22
C GLY A 90 -5.33 -9.72 18.21
N LYS A 91 -4.25 -9.51 18.99
CA LYS A 91 -3.57 -8.21 19.07
C LYS A 91 -2.82 -7.88 17.79
N ILE A 92 -2.18 -8.89 17.21
CA ILE A 92 -1.47 -8.77 15.93
C ILE A 92 -2.48 -8.51 14.81
N LEU A 93 -3.60 -9.24 14.78
CA LEU A 93 -4.64 -8.98 13.80
C LEU A 93 -5.25 -7.58 13.95
N ALA A 94 -5.52 -7.14 15.19
CA ALA A 94 -5.98 -5.79 15.46
C ALA A 94 -4.98 -4.73 14.98
N LEU A 95 -3.68 -4.96 15.19
CA LEU A 95 -2.61 -4.09 14.70
C LEU A 95 -2.60 -4.04 13.17
N ASN A 96 -2.67 -5.19 12.48
CA ASN A 96 -2.73 -5.26 11.01
C ASN A 96 -3.87 -4.40 10.46
N ARG A 97 -5.09 -4.60 10.97
CA ARG A 97 -6.28 -3.85 10.53
C ARG A 97 -6.21 -2.37 10.85
N SER A 98 -5.63 -2.02 12.00
CA SER A 98 -5.45 -0.63 12.38
C SER A 98 -4.38 0.06 11.53
N LEU A 99 -3.31 -0.65 11.14
CA LEU A 99 -2.31 -0.15 10.20
C LEU A 99 -2.92 0.05 8.80
N GLU A 100 -3.75 -0.88 8.34
CA GLU A 100 -4.48 -0.76 7.06
C GLU A 100 -5.36 0.51 7.04
N MET A 101 -6.12 0.76 8.11
CA MET A 101 -6.91 1.99 8.25
C MET A 101 -6.02 3.24 8.40
N LEU A 102 -4.90 3.16 9.11
CA LEU A 102 -3.98 4.28 9.24
C LEU A 102 -3.42 4.70 7.89
N LEU A 103 -3.07 3.73 7.04
CA LEU A 103 -2.58 3.96 5.68
C LEU A 103 -3.64 4.57 4.75
N SER A 104 -4.90 4.16 4.88
CA SER A 104 -5.99 4.76 4.10
C SER A 104 -6.18 6.23 4.47
N LEU A 105 -6.15 6.56 5.77
CA LEU A 105 -6.25 7.95 6.26
C LEU A 105 -5.03 8.80 5.86
N PHE A 106 -3.81 8.24 5.86
CA PHE A 106 -2.64 8.95 5.31
C PHE A 106 -2.73 9.16 3.80
N SER A 107 -3.35 8.24 3.07
CA SER A 107 -3.61 8.42 1.64
C SER A 107 -4.58 9.58 1.37
N VAL A 108 -5.57 9.77 2.25
CA VAL A 108 -6.45 10.96 2.22
C VAL A 108 -5.63 12.25 2.44
N ASN A 109 -4.70 12.27 3.41
CA ASN A 109 -3.81 13.42 3.61
C ASN A 109 -2.96 13.75 2.37
N ILE A 110 -2.43 12.74 1.69
CA ILE A 110 -1.66 12.93 0.45
C ILE A 110 -2.56 13.49 -0.65
N ALA A 111 -3.77 12.96 -0.81
CA ALA A 111 -4.74 13.46 -1.78
C ALA A 111 -5.11 14.93 -1.49
N PHE A 112 -5.39 15.26 -0.23
CA PHE A 112 -5.70 16.62 0.21
C PHE A 112 -4.52 17.58 0.01
N ASN A 113 -3.29 17.12 0.25
CA ASN A 113 -2.08 17.89 -0.03
C ASN A 113 -1.97 18.26 -1.51
N ARG A 114 -2.17 17.30 -2.40
CA ARG A 114 -2.16 17.56 -3.84
C ARG A 114 -3.30 18.47 -4.27
N PHE A 115 -4.51 18.21 -3.79
CA PHE A 115 -5.68 19.01 -4.08
C PHE A 115 -5.47 20.48 -3.69
N SER A 116 -5.06 20.74 -2.45
CA SER A 116 -4.81 22.10 -1.96
C SER A 116 -3.65 22.81 -2.68
N SER A 117 -2.64 22.06 -3.16
CA SER A 117 -1.55 22.65 -3.97
C SER A 117 -2.02 23.21 -5.30
N ILE A 118 -3.05 22.59 -5.90
CA ILE A 118 -3.60 22.97 -7.20
C ILE A 118 -4.68 24.03 -7.02
N TYR A 119 -5.62 23.78 -6.11
CA TYR A 119 -6.84 24.59 -5.98
C TYR A 119 -6.61 25.86 -5.15
N TRP A 120 -5.72 25.83 -4.15
CA TRP A 120 -5.42 26.97 -3.27
C TRP A 120 -3.91 27.26 -3.17
N PRO A 121 -3.22 27.58 -4.29
CA PRO A 121 -1.76 27.76 -4.29
C PRO A 121 -1.28 28.86 -3.32
N MET A 122 -2.06 29.93 -3.15
CA MET A 122 -1.73 31.03 -2.23
C MET A 122 -1.80 30.62 -0.76
N TYR A 123 -2.70 29.69 -0.41
CA TYR A 123 -2.86 29.19 0.96
C TYR A 123 -2.06 27.92 1.24
N TYR A 124 -1.56 27.25 0.20
CA TYR A 124 -0.86 25.97 0.31
C TYR A 124 0.32 26.05 1.28
N SER A 125 1.17 27.07 1.14
CA SER A 125 2.33 27.27 2.03
C SER A 125 1.91 27.46 3.48
N VAL A 126 0.80 28.17 3.73
CA VAL A 126 0.27 28.40 5.07
C VAL A 126 -0.33 27.14 5.66
N LEU A 127 -1.15 26.40 4.89
CA LEU A 127 -1.86 25.21 5.35
C LEU A 127 -0.90 24.06 5.68
N TRP A 128 0.15 23.89 4.87
CA TRP A 128 1.14 22.83 5.03
C TRP A 128 2.40 23.26 5.80
N SER A 129 2.37 24.41 6.48
CA SER A 129 3.49 24.87 7.31
C SER A 129 3.42 24.37 8.75
N ASN A 130 4.59 24.11 9.33
CA ASN A 130 4.83 24.00 10.77
C ASN A 130 3.80 23.12 11.52
N PHE A 131 3.17 23.70 12.54
CA PHE A 131 2.23 23.01 13.44
C PHE A 131 0.97 22.53 12.73
N LYS A 132 0.50 23.21 11.68
CA LYS A 132 -0.70 22.78 10.93
C LYS A 132 -0.46 21.48 10.18
N LEU A 133 0.72 21.33 9.57
CA LEU A 133 1.16 20.07 9.00
C LEU A 133 1.20 18.98 10.07
N PHE A 134 1.76 19.27 11.26
CA PHE A 134 1.79 18.29 12.34
C PHE A 134 0.38 17.84 12.76
N MET A 135 -0.57 18.76 12.92
CA MET A 135 -1.97 18.43 13.22
C MET A 135 -2.61 17.56 12.12
N LEU A 136 -2.36 17.90 10.85
CA LEU A 136 -2.79 17.10 9.70
C LEU A 136 -2.13 15.71 9.66
N MET A 137 -0.94 15.56 10.22
CA MET A 137 -0.26 14.27 10.34
C MET A 137 -0.74 13.45 11.54
N MET A 138 -1.24 14.10 12.59
CA MET A 138 -1.63 13.44 13.83
C MET A 138 -3.09 12.95 13.87
N TRP A 139 -4.01 13.58 13.13
CA TRP A 139 -5.42 13.19 13.17
C TRP A 139 -5.69 11.73 12.76
N PRO A 140 -4.96 11.06 11.83
CA PRO A 140 -5.19 9.65 11.53
C PRO A 140 -5.05 8.76 12.77
N PHE A 141 -4.11 9.09 13.67
CA PHE A 141 -3.92 8.36 14.92
C PHE A 141 -5.08 8.56 15.89
N THR A 142 -5.69 9.75 15.92
CA THR A 142 -6.84 10.01 16.81
C THR A 142 -8.04 9.13 16.47
N ILE A 143 -8.17 8.69 15.22
CA ILE A 143 -9.19 7.73 14.77
C ILE A 143 -8.70 6.28 14.93
N CYS A 144 -7.45 5.99 14.54
CA CYS A 144 -6.93 4.63 14.57
C CYS A 144 -6.71 4.08 15.99
N ILE A 145 -6.34 4.91 16.97
CA ILE A 145 -6.09 4.42 18.33
C ILE A 145 -7.38 3.88 18.98
N PRO A 146 -8.52 4.61 18.99
CA PRO A 146 -9.78 4.05 19.48
C PRO A 146 -10.22 2.79 18.71
N TYR A 147 -10.04 2.78 17.39
CA TYR A 147 -10.36 1.61 16.56
C TYR A 147 -9.51 0.39 16.93
N PHE A 148 -8.21 0.58 17.14
CA PHE A 148 -7.31 -0.47 17.62
C PHE A 148 -7.73 -1.00 18.99
N LEU A 149 -8.01 -0.11 19.95
CA LEU A 149 -8.47 -0.49 21.29
C LEU A 149 -9.79 -1.23 21.27
N TYR A 150 -10.69 -0.89 20.34
CA TYR A 150 -11.94 -1.62 20.10
C TYR A 150 -11.66 -3.02 19.55
N LEU A 151 -10.82 -3.14 18.52
CA LEU A 151 -10.48 -4.43 17.92
C LEU A 151 -9.77 -5.39 18.91
N MET A 152 -8.98 -4.85 19.82
CA MET A 152 -8.29 -5.61 20.88
C MET A 152 -9.25 -6.36 21.83
N GLN A 153 -10.54 -6.02 21.84
CA GLN A 153 -11.54 -6.69 22.67
C GLN A 153 -12.02 -8.02 22.06
N PHE A 154 -11.82 -8.24 20.76
CA PHE A 154 -12.24 -9.47 20.10
C PHE A 154 -11.21 -10.59 20.31
N PHE A 155 -11.69 -11.75 20.73
CA PHE A 155 -10.88 -12.96 20.80
C PHE A 155 -10.75 -13.56 19.41
N VAL A 156 -9.52 -13.82 18.97
CA VAL A 156 -9.22 -14.39 17.67
C VAL A 156 -8.28 -15.58 17.87
N THR A 157 -8.67 -16.73 17.32
CA THR A 157 -7.85 -17.93 17.29
C THR A 157 -7.22 -18.13 15.91
N LEU A 158 -6.02 -18.72 15.93
CA LEU A 158 -5.37 -19.23 14.73
C LEU A 158 -5.75 -20.70 14.60
N GLU A 159 -6.40 -21.05 13.49
CA GLU A 159 -6.74 -22.43 13.20
C GLU A 159 -6.00 -22.88 11.94
N LEU A 160 -5.52 -24.13 11.97
CA LEU A 160 -4.96 -24.78 10.80
C LEU A 160 -6.14 -25.26 9.96
N ASP A 161 -6.36 -24.63 8.81
CA ASP A 161 -7.38 -25.10 7.89
C ASP A 161 -6.90 -26.40 7.25
N SER A 162 -7.52 -27.52 7.63
CA SER A 162 -7.17 -28.85 7.14
C SER A 162 -7.41 -29.03 5.64
N SER A 163 -8.21 -28.16 5.00
CA SER A 163 -8.53 -28.25 3.58
C SER A 163 -7.46 -27.61 2.69
N ILE A 164 -6.79 -26.56 3.17
CA ILE A 164 -5.79 -25.78 2.43
C ILE A 164 -4.38 -25.99 2.98
N GLU A 165 -4.28 -26.63 4.14
CA GLU A 165 -3.07 -26.72 4.96
C GLU A 165 -2.43 -25.35 5.23
N MET A 166 -3.23 -24.29 5.30
CA MET A 166 -2.78 -22.93 5.60
C MET A 166 -3.31 -22.46 6.95
N LEU A 167 -2.49 -21.72 7.70
CA LEU A 167 -2.96 -21.01 8.90
C LEU A 167 -3.78 -19.79 8.48
N ASN A 168 -5.02 -19.73 8.95
CA ASN A 168 -5.90 -18.58 8.78
C ASN A 168 -6.41 -18.08 10.16
N PHE A 169 -6.69 -16.78 10.24
CA PHE A 169 -7.36 -16.20 11.40
C PHE A 169 -8.87 -16.34 11.22
N VAL A 170 -9.56 -16.84 12.25
CA VAL A 170 -11.03 -16.95 12.25
C VAL A 170 -11.61 -15.77 13.04
N THR A 171 -12.39 -14.92 12.38
CA THR A 171 -13.09 -13.78 13.01
C THR A 171 -14.60 -13.97 13.01
N PRO A 172 -15.34 -13.51 14.03
CA PRO A 172 -16.80 -13.53 14.02
C PRO A 172 -17.38 -12.57 12.97
N ASN A 173 -18.40 -13.04 12.23
CA ASN A 173 -19.00 -12.36 11.07
C ASN A 173 -19.54 -10.95 11.37
N THR A 174 -19.10 -9.93 10.62
CA THR A 174 -19.74 -8.59 10.59
C THR A 174 -19.83 -8.04 9.16
N THR A 175 -21.02 -7.58 8.76
CA THR A 175 -21.33 -6.97 7.45
C THR A 175 -21.46 -5.45 7.59
N VAL A 176 -20.79 -4.66 6.74
CA VAL A 176 -20.94 -3.18 6.68
C VAL A 176 -21.09 -2.74 5.21
N ALA A 177 -21.99 -1.79 4.96
CA ALA A 177 -22.35 -1.24 3.63
C ALA A 177 -21.91 0.24 3.48
N GLU A 178 -21.64 0.68 2.25
CA GLU A 178 -21.14 2.04 1.90
C GLU A 178 -22.00 2.75 0.81
N GLU A 179 -21.99 4.09 0.82
CA GLU A 179 -22.77 5.01 -0.04
C GLU A 179 -21.86 6.03 -0.78
N ILE A 180 -22.27 6.53 -1.97
CA ILE A 180 -21.41 7.21 -2.98
C ILE A 180 -21.87 8.66 -3.31
N ILE A 181 -20.91 9.60 -3.52
CA ILE A 181 -21.09 11.00 -3.99
C ILE A 181 -20.15 11.34 -5.18
N ASN A 182 -20.56 12.22 -6.10
CA ASN A 182 -19.95 12.52 -7.43
C ASN A 182 -19.17 13.86 -7.54
N ILE A 183 -18.01 13.89 -8.23
CA ILE A 183 -17.25 15.13 -8.62
C ILE A 183 -16.46 14.95 -10.00
N SER A 184 -15.53 15.85 -10.39
CA SER A 184 -15.23 16.50 -11.71
C SER A 184 -13.91 16.15 -12.49
N LYS A 185 -13.51 16.94 -13.51
CA LYS A 185 -12.53 16.59 -14.58
C LYS A 185 -11.02 16.53 -14.23
N GLN A 186 -10.52 17.25 -13.23
CA GLN A 186 -9.14 17.01 -12.72
C GLN A 186 -9.08 15.77 -11.84
N GLU A 187 -10.24 15.35 -11.33
CA GLU A 187 -10.40 14.05 -10.74
C GLU A 187 -10.19 12.99 -11.81
N ILE A 188 -10.58 13.12 -13.08
CA ILE A 188 -10.35 12.06 -14.10
C ILE A 188 -8.93 11.44 -14.10
N MET A 189 -7.85 12.15 -13.77
CA MET A 189 -6.51 11.52 -13.62
C MET A 189 -6.30 10.88 -12.24
N LEU A 190 -6.78 11.52 -11.16
CA LEU A 190 -6.74 11.05 -9.78
C LEU A 190 -7.79 9.97 -9.50
N THR A 191 -9.00 10.10 -10.04
CA THR A 191 -10.03 9.14 -10.40
C THR A 191 -9.55 8.08 -11.36
N LYS A 192 -8.65 8.28 -12.33
CA LYS A 192 -8.08 7.11 -13.05
C LYS A 192 -7.24 6.26 -12.12
N PHE A 193 -6.41 6.90 -11.31
CA PHE A 193 -5.64 6.22 -10.26
C PHE A 193 -6.54 5.61 -9.18
N SER A 194 -7.55 6.34 -8.72
CA SER A 194 -8.51 5.94 -7.71
C SER A 194 -9.50 4.92 -8.26
N ILE A 195 -9.89 4.96 -9.54
CA ILE A 195 -10.66 3.93 -10.25
C ILE A 195 -9.79 2.71 -10.39
N THR A 196 -8.48 2.85 -10.66
CA THR A 196 -7.60 1.68 -10.74
C THR A 196 -7.47 1.05 -9.35
N ASN A 197 -7.19 1.83 -8.30
CA ASN A 197 -7.16 1.32 -6.92
C ASN A 197 -8.53 0.82 -6.45
N PHE A 198 -9.62 1.47 -6.81
CA PHE A 198 -10.99 1.10 -6.46
C PHE A 198 -11.46 -0.13 -7.25
N ALA A 199 -11.08 -0.27 -8.52
CA ALA A 199 -11.33 -1.46 -9.31
C ALA A 199 -10.51 -2.63 -8.78
N VAL A 200 -9.25 -2.41 -8.41
CA VAL A 200 -8.42 -3.42 -7.72
C VAL A 200 -9.06 -3.79 -6.38
N ALA A 201 -9.56 -2.83 -5.60
CA ALA A 201 -10.26 -3.08 -4.34
C ALA A 201 -11.60 -3.82 -4.54
N LEU A 202 -12.40 -3.46 -5.55
CA LEU A 202 -13.62 -4.16 -5.92
C LEU A 202 -13.32 -5.58 -6.40
N CYS A 203 -12.24 -5.78 -7.16
CA CYS A 203 -11.77 -7.10 -7.51
C CYS A 203 -11.42 -7.91 -6.25
N ILE A 204 -10.71 -7.31 -5.28
CA ILE A 204 -10.41 -7.97 -4.00
C ILE A 204 -11.72 -8.35 -3.26
N ALA A 205 -12.67 -7.43 -3.16
CA ALA A 205 -13.96 -7.68 -2.50
C ALA A 205 -14.76 -8.77 -3.20
N PHE A 206 -14.84 -8.74 -4.54
CA PHE A 206 -15.52 -9.76 -5.34
C PHE A 206 -14.84 -11.13 -5.20
N ILE A 207 -13.51 -11.17 -5.24
CA ILE A 207 -12.75 -12.40 -5.02
C ILE A 207 -13.05 -12.94 -3.61
N ASN A 208 -13.11 -12.11 -2.57
CA ASN A 208 -13.48 -12.55 -1.22
C ASN A 208 -14.89 -13.16 -1.17
N ILE A 209 -15.86 -12.56 -1.85
CA ILE A 209 -17.23 -13.14 -1.94
C ILE A 209 -17.18 -14.51 -2.62
N LEU A 210 -16.40 -14.65 -3.69
CA LEU A 210 -16.23 -15.94 -4.37
C LEU A 210 -15.51 -16.97 -3.51
N ILE A 211 -14.54 -16.57 -2.69
CA ILE A 211 -13.87 -17.45 -1.71
C ILE A 211 -14.91 -17.99 -0.73
N ILE A 212 -15.71 -17.12 -0.12
CA ILE A 212 -16.77 -17.51 0.84
C ILE A 212 -17.78 -18.44 0.16
N PHE A 213 -18.21 -18.11 -1.05
CA PHE A 213 -19.15 -18.93 -1.80
C PHE A 213 -18.57 -20.32 -2.12
N ALA A 214 -17.32 -20.37 -2.58
CA ALA A 214 -16.65 -21.63 -2.91
C ALA A 214 -16.48 -22.50 -1.65
N GLU A 215 -16.19 -21.89 -0.51
CA GLU A 215 -16.09 -22.56 0.80
C GLU A 215 -17.45 -23.13 1.24
N MET A 216 -18.53 -22.33 1.19
CA MET A 216 -19.88 -22.78 1.57
C MET A 216 -20.39 -23.98 0.75
N HIS A 217 -19.94 -24.11 -0.50
CA HIS A 217 -20.35 -25.19 -1.41
C HIS A 217 -19.31 -26.30 -1.58
N ASN A 218 -18.22 -26.30 -0.79
CA ASN A 218 -17.11 -27.26 -0.89
C ASN A 218 -16.50 -27.36 -2.31
N LEU A 219 -16.42 -26.23 -3.04
CA LEU A 219 -15.86 -26.16 -4.39
C LEU A 219 -14.35 -25.92 -4.36
N ASN A 220 -13.58 -26.95 -3.95
CA ASN A 220 -12.14 -26.84 -3.68
C ASN A 220 -11.33 -26.22 -4.82
N ILE A 221 -11.60 -26.58 -6.08
CA ILE A 221 -10.88 -26.04 -7.25
C ILE A 221 -11.12 -24.53 -7.40
N LEU A 222 -12.38 -24.09 -7.26
CA LEU A 222 -12.74 -22.68 -7.37
C LEU A 222 -12.11 -21.88 -6.23
N TYR A 223 -12.17 -22.43 -5.01
CA TYR A 223 -11.57 -21.84 -3.82
C TYR A 223 -10.07 -21.59 -4.00
N GLU A 224 -9.31 -22.59 -4.47
CA GLU A 224 -7.87 -22.45 -4.74
C GLU A 224 -7.56 -21.37 -5.78
N ILE A 225 -8.35 -21.30 -6.87
CA ILE A 225 -8.21 -20.26 -7.91
C ILE A 225 -8.50 -18.87 -7.34
N CYS A 226 -9.55 -18.73 -6.53
CA CYS A 226 -9.93 -17.45 -5.94
C CYS A 226 -8.88 -16.97 -4.93
N ILE A 227 -8.35 -17.85 -4.09
CA ILE A 227 -7.21 -17.51 -3.22
C ILE A 227 -6.00 -17.04 -4.05
N PHE A 228 -5.68 -17.76 -5.11
CA PHE A 228 -4.57 -17.39 -6.00
C PHE A 228 -4.74 -15.97 -6.55
N LEU A 229 -5.93 -15.67 -7.09
CA LEU A 229 -6.25 -14.34 -7.62
C LEU A 229 -6.21 -13.28 -6.54
N PHE A 230 -6.74 -13.57 -5.34
CA PHE A 230 -6.72 -12.66 -4.20
C PHE A 230 -5.31 -12.19 -3.88
N PHE A 231 -4.33 -13.11 -3.89
CA PHE A 231 -2.94 -12.75 -3.64
C PHE A 231 -2.35 -11.86 -4.73
N ILE A 232 -2.59 -12.14 -6.02
CA ILE A 232 -2.13 -11.26 -7.12
C ILE A 232 -2.67 -9.86 -6.88
N THR A 233 -3.98 -9.76 -6.69
CA THR A 233 -4.65 -8.46 -6.61
C THR A 233 -4.22 -7.70 -5.35
N LYS A 234 -4.00 -8.39 -4.22
CA LYS A 234 -3.50 -7.79 -2.98
C LYS A 234 -2.04 -7.34 -3.08
N SER A 235 -1.16 -8.12 -3.69
CA SER A 235 0.23 -7.71 -3.92
C SER A 235 0.29 -6.51 -4.87
N VAL A 236 -0.47 -6.53 -5.97
CA VAL A 236 -0.61 -5.35 -6.85
C VAL A 236 -1.07 -4.14 -6.05
N PHE A 237 -2.15 -4.25 -5.26
CA PHE A 237 -2.67 -3.15 -4.44
C PHE A 237 -1.62 -2.58 -3.48
N THR A 238 -0.91 -3.45 -2.76
CA THR A 238 0.08 -3.06 -1.75
C THR A 238 1.28 -2.34 -2.36
N PHE A 239 1.78 -2.84 -3.50
CA PHE A 239 2.96 -2.25 -4.15
C PHE A 239 2.63 -1.10 -5.08
N PHE A 240 1.39 -0.93 -5.55
CA PHE A 240 1.04 0.15 -6.47
C PHE A 240 1.13 1.54 -5.79
N ALA A 241 0.67 1.66 -4.54
CA ALA A 241 0.67 2.91 -3.79
C ALA A 241 2.06 3.59 -3.70
N PRO A 242 3.14 2.89 -3.33
CA PRO A 242 4.46 3.51 -3.25
C PRO A 242 5.07 3.90 -4.61
N TYR A 243 4.84 3.10 -5.66
CA TYR A 243 5.36 3.38 -7.00
C TYR A 243 4.59 4.49 -7.73
N THR A 244 3.41 4.86 -7.24
CA THR A 244 2.57 5.92 -7.80
C THR A 244 3.33 7.23 -7.97
N LEU A 245 4.21 7.58 -7.02
CA LEU A 245 4.99 8.82 -7.07
C LEU A 245 6.01 8.81 -8.22
N LEU A 246 6.67 7.67 -8.44
CA LEU A 246 7.59 7.45 -9.55
C LEU A 246 6.86 7.40 -10.89
N ILE A 247 5.64 6.85 -10.94
CA ILE A 247 4.84 6.79 -12.16
C ILE A 247 4.36 8.20 -12.56
N LEU A 248 3.91 9.00 -11.59
CA LEU A 248 3.30 10.31 -11.85
C LEU A 248 4.30 11.42 -12.16
N SER A 249 5.48 11.43 -11.52
CA SER A 249 6.44 12.52 -11.70
C SER A 249 7.67 12.06 -12.47
N ASN A 250 7.77 12.47 -13.73
CA ASN A 250 8.94 12.17 -14.57
C ASN A 250 10.22 12.73 -13.92
N GLU A 251 10.20 13.94 -13.37
CA GLU A 251 11.38 14.52 -12.72
C GLU A 251 11.86 13.68 -11.53
N ILE A 252 10.93 13.26 -10.66
CA ILE A 252 11.28 12.44 -9.49
C ILE A 252 11.78 11.06 -9.91
N ARG A 253 11.15 10.46 -10.93
CA ARG A 253 11.58 9.19 -11.52
C ARG A 253 13.01 9.24 -12.05
N MET A 254 13.35 10.29 -12.80
CA MET A 254 14.70 10.47 -13.36
C MET A 254 15.73 10.64 -12.24
N LYS A 255 15.42 11.44 -11.22
CA LYS A 255 16.28 11.61 -10.04
C LYS A 255 16.45 10.31 -9.26
N PHE A 256 15.41 9.50 -9.13
CA PHE A 256 15.46 8.20 -8.46
C PHE A 256 16.32 7.18 -9.23
N PHE A 257 16.16 7.07 -10.55
CA PHE A 257 17.01 6.18 -11.35
C PHE A 257 18.48 6.61 -11.36
N THR A 258 18.73 7.92 -11.41
CA THR A 258 20.08 8.46 -11.23
C THR A 258 20.65 8.10 -9.84
N PHE A 259 19.82 8.15 -8.80
CA PHE A 259 20.21 7.75 -7.44
C PHE A 259 20.57 6.27 -7.32
N ILE A 260 19.86 5.37 -8.01
CA ILE A 260 20.18 3.93 -8.05
C ILE A 260 21.43 3.65 -8.90
N GLY A 261 21.91 4.61 -9.69
CA GLY A 261 23.08 4.45 -10.56
C GLY A 261 22.73 4.01 -11.98
N PHE A 262 21.45 4.03 -12.38
CA PHE A 262 21.08 3.91 -13.79
C PHE A 262 21.48 5.20 -14.51
N LYS A 263 22.63 5.15 -15.19
CA LYS A 263 23.19 6.27 -15.93
C LYS A 263 22.29 6.58 -17.12
N GLN A 264 21.61 7.71 -17.06
CA GLN A 264 20.78 8.13 -18.16
C GLN A 264 21.67 8.69 -19.27
N THR A 265 21.74 8.00 -20.40
CA THR A 265 22.21 8.61 -21.65
C THR A 265 21.27 9.77 -21.93
N GLN A 266 21.75 10.99 -21.71
CA GLN A 266 21.04 12.19 -22.13
C GLN A 266 20.91 12.10 -23.65
N ILE A 267 19.74 11.70 -24.13
CA ILE A 267 19.34 11.97 -25.50
C ILE A 267 19.07 13.48 -25.49
N ASP A 268 20.14 14.23 -25.71
CA ASP A 268 20.11 15.68 -25.90
C ASP A 268 19.14 15.98 -27.05
N LYS A 269 17.92 16.38 -26.70
CA LYS A 269 16.94 16.94 -27.64
C LYS A 269 17.30 18.38 -28.05
N SER A 270 18.52 18.84 -27.77
CA SER A 270 19.01 20.19 -28.03
C SER A 270 19.50 20.41 -29.47
N SER A 271 19.44 19.43 -30.37
CA SER A 271 19.94 19.59 -31.75
C SER A 271 18.89 19.80 -32.86
N VAL A 272 17.59 19.96 -32.56
CA VAL A 272 16.54 20.06 -33.62
C VAL A 272 15.91 21.46 -33.78
N ASN A 273 16.38 22.49 -33.07
CA ASN A 273 15.84 23.86 -33.20
C ASN A 273 16.82 24.91 -33.73
N THR A 274 17.75 24.53 -34.60
CA THR A 274 18.64 25.49 -35.30
C THR A 274 18.72 25.25 -36.82
N VAL A 275 17.58 25.09 -37.51
CA VAL A 275 17.48 25.45 -38.93
C VAL A 275 16.04 25.85 -39.25
N LYS A 276 15.70 27.13 -39.05
CA LYS A 276 14.72 27.88 -39.86
C LYS A 276 14.83 29.37 -39.54
N SER A 277 16.02 29.90 -39.81
CA SER A 277 16.17 31.26 -40.29
C SER A 277 16.53 31.17 -41.78
N VAL A 278 16.10 32.17 -42.55
CA VAL A 278 16.32 32.38 -44.00
C VAL A 278 15.28 31.69 -44.89
N ILE A 279 14.23 32.44 -45.27
CA ILE A 279 14.15 33.08 -46.59
C ILE A 279 13.37 34.40 -46.39
N ILE A 280 13.95 35.43 -46.98
CA ILE A 280 13.51 36.83 -47.10
C ILE A 280 12.22 36.92 -47.90
#